data_AF-A0A7V3KPJ0-F1
#
_entry.id   AF-A0A7V3KPJ0-F1
#
_cell.length_a   1.000
_cell.length_b   1.000
_cell.length_c   1.000
_cell.angle_alpha   90.00
_cell.angle_beta   90.00
_cell.angle_gamma   90.00
#
_symmetry.space_group_name_H-M   'P 1'
#
loop_
_entity.id
_entity.type
_entity.pdbx_description
1 polymer ?
#
loop_
_entity_poly.entity_id
_entity_poly.type
_entity_poly.pdbx_seq_one_letter_code
_entity_poly.pdbx_strand_id
1 'polypeptide(L)'
;MKKLKVGVIGAGFIGWLHARVFSESFGSELVAVADSNPSLKEKVEQTFGCRFYQKYEDLLENPEIDAVSICLPDDNHVEPSLFSARCKKHILLEKPMARTVSDCFRIKEACDKEGVRIMVAHILRFDPGYRRMYDLVSSGELGEVLHISAERKNSRTLAARLKGQTSMLFYVGIHDIDAIQWISQKQISRVFAQRISRINSQWNSDDCIYILANLEKDAIASIEFSWTFPEDFPAGLKSKLELYGSKTTAFLNRFNMGVEVYRGKSGTPSFELPDIIHWPEANNRILGDLKYEIEHFIDAILNDKEFLMPLPDAISAVNVIETIMRSYTTNEPETIPPLKFS
;
A
#
# COMPACT_ATOMS: atom_id res chain seq x y z
N MET A 1 30.37 -4.56 -3.62
CA MET A 1 29.28 -4.88 -2.67
C MET A 1 28.37 -5.90 -3.34
N LYS A 2 27.83 -6.86 -2.59
CA LYS A 2 26.85 -7.82 -3.11
C LYS A 2 25.58 -7.03 -3.48
N LYS A 3 25.02 -7.28 -4.67
CA LYS A 3 23.75 -6.71 -5.12
C LYS A 3 22.67 -7.80 -5.04
N LEU A 4 21.46 -7.40 -4.69
CA LEU A 4 20.29 -8.27 -4.77
C LEU A 4 19.80 -8.30 -6.23
N LYS A 5 19.74 -9.49 -6.84
CA LYS A 5 19.21 -9.66 -8.18
C LYS A 5 17.70 -9.81 -8.13
N VAL A 6 16.97 -8.88 -8.73
CA VAL A 6 15.51 -8.76 -8.57
C VAL A 6 14.78 -8.90 -9.90
N GLY A 7 13.65 -9.59 -9.88
CA GLY A 7 12.65 -9.53 -10.94
C GLY A 7 11.40 -8.74 -10.53
N VAL A 8 10.75 -8.05 -11.46
CA VAL A 8 9.44 -7.40 -11.19
C VAL A 8 8.35 -8.12 -11.96
N ILE A 9 7.26 -8.47 -11.29
CA ILE A 9 6.09 -9.14 -11.86
C ILE A 9 4.92 -8.16 -11.88
N GLY A 10 4.45 -7.81 -13.08
CA GLY A 10 3.49 -6.74 -13.32
C GLY A 10 4.20 -5.42 -13.59
N ALA A 11 4.05 -4.88 -14.80
CA ALA A 11 4.65 -3.64 -15.27
C ALA A 11 3.60 -2.55 -15.54
N GLY A 12 2.51 -2.57 -14.75
CA GLY A 12 1.55 -1.47 -14.63
C GLY A 12 2.18 -0.23 -13.99
N PHE A 13 1.35 0.75 -13.58
CA PHE A 13 1.85 2.02 -13.04
C PHE A 13 2.83 1.83 -11.87
N ILE A 14 2.43 1.10 -10.82
CA ILE A 14 3.27 0.89 -9.64
C ILE A 14 4.46 -0.03 -9.93
N GLY A 15 4.25 -1.13 -10.66
CA GLY A 15 5.33 -2.05 -11.04
C GLY A 15 6.40 -1.40 -11.91
N TRP A 16 6.04 -0.45 -12.77
CA TRP A 16 6.99 0.36 -13.52
C TRP A 16 7.87 1.22 -12.61
N LEU A 17 7.28 1.84 -11.58
CA LEU A 17 8.02 2.60 -10.58
C LEU A 17 8.95 1.68 -9.76
N HIS A 18 8.49 0.49 -9.36
CA HIS A 18 9.34 -0.50 -8.67
C HIS A 18 10.54 -0.89 -9.54
N ALA A 19 10.30 -1.26 -10.80
CA ALA A 19 11.37 -1.59 -11.75
C ALA A 19 12.38 -0.44 -11.89
N ARG A 20 11.89 0.79 -11.98
CA ARG A 20 12.75 1.97 -12.04
C ARG A 20 13.59 2.13 -10.77
N VAL A 21 13.00 2.05 -9.58
CA VAL A 21 13.75 2.14 -8.32
C VAL A 21 14.79 1.01 -8.18
N PHE A 22 14.43 -0.24 -8.49
CA PHE A 22 15.38 -1.36 -8.49
C PHE A 22 16.53 -1.17 -9.50
N SER A 23 16.26 -0.57 -10.65
CA SER A 23 17.28 -0.26 -11.66
C SER A 23 18.22 0.88 -11.25
N GLU A 24 17.70 1.85 -10.48
CA GLU A 24 18.45 3.03 -10.01
C GLU A 24 19.21 2.78 -8.70
N SER A 25 18.84 1.74 -7.93
CA SER A 25 19.42 1.43 -6.63
C SER A 25 20.82 0.81 -6.73
N PHE A 26 21.74 1.27 -5.86
CA PHE A 26 23.08 0.70 -5.76
C PHE A 26 23.10 -0.70 -5.13
N GLY A 27 22.07 -1.04 -4.35
CA GLY A 27 21.95 -2.32 -3.64
C GLY A 27 21.33 -3.45 -4.47
N SER A 28 20.82 -3.16 -5.67
CA SER A 28 20.17 -4.15 -6.52
C SER A 28 20.64 -4.15 -7.97
N GLU A 29 20.23 -5.20 -8.67
CA GLU A 29 20.29 -5.35 -10.11
C GLU A 29 18.91 -5.82 -10.58
N LEU A 30 18.24 -5.04 -11.44
CA LEU A 30 17.01 -5.46 -12.08
C LEU A 30 17.34 -6.43 -13.22
N VAL A 31 17.12 -7.73 -12.98
CA VAL A 31 17.45 -8.80 -13.94
C VAL A 31 16.36 -8.97 -14.98
N ALA A 32 15.10 -8.85 -14.56
CA ALA A 32 13.96 -9.12 -15.43
C ALA A 32 12.68 -8.41 -15.01
N VAL A 33 11.79 -8.23 -15.98
CA VAL A 33 10.40 -7.81 -15.77
C VAL A 33 9.48 -8.79 -16.47
N ALA A 34 8.41 -9.20 -15.80
CA ALA A 34 7.35 -10.01 -16.38
C ALA A 34 6.03 -9.23 -16.47
N ASP A 35 5.39 -9.25 -17.63
CA ASP A 35 4.03 -8.74 -17.81
C ASP A 35 3.31 -9.52 -18.92
N SER A 36 2.00 -9.75 -18.76
CA SER A 36 1.22 -10.48 -19.75
C SER A 36 1.02 -9.70 -21.06
N ASN A 37 1.19 -8.37 -21.02
CA ASN A 37 1.09 -7.49 -22.18
C ASN A 37 2.41 -7.45 -22.97
N PRO A 38 2.50 -8.12 -24.14
CA PRO A 38 3.73 -8.19 -24.92
C PRO A 38 4.17 -6.84 -25.50
N SER A 39 3.26 -5.84 -25.58
CA SER A 39 3.61 -4.51 -26.07
C SER A 39 4.61 -3.77 -25.17
N LEU A 40 4.76 -4.19 -23.91
CA LEU A 40 5.70 -3.60 -22.96
C LEU A 40 7.14 -4.05 -23.18
N LYS A 41 7.37 -5.12 -23.94
CA LYS A 41 8.69 -5.74 -24.14
C LYS A 41 9.75 -4.73 -24.53
N GLU A 42 9.55 -4.04 -25.66
CA GLU A 42 10.54 -3.10 -26.20
C GLU A 42 10.81 -1.96 -25.20
N LYS A 43 9.75 -1.43 -24.57
CA LYS A 43 9.87 -0.35 -23.60
C LYS A 43 10.68 -0.76 -22.37
N VAL A 44 10.45 -1.96 -21.85
CA VAL A 44 11.19 -2.54 -20.72
C VAL A 44 12.66 -2.74 -21.09
N GLU A 45 12.93 -3.41 -22.21
CA GLU A 45 14.28 -3.74 -22.65
C GLU A 45 15.11 -2.47 -22.93
N GLN A 46 14.50 -1.44 -23.54
CA GLN A 46 15.17 -0.16 -23.81
C GLN A 46 15.36 0.70 -22.55
N THR A 47 14.37 0.76 -21.66
CA THR A 47 14.44 1.64 -20.48
C THR A 47 15.37 1.07 -19.42
N PHE A 48 15.26 -0.22 -19.15
CA PHE A 48 15.91 -0.86 -18.00
C PHE A 48 17.11 -1.74 -18.40
N GLY A 49 17.26 -2.08 -19.69
CA GLY A 49 18.32 -2.98 -20.15
C GLY A 49 18.20 -4.40 -19.61
N CYS A 50 17.02 -4.80 -19.14
CA CYS A 50 16.76 -6.10 -18.51
C CYS A 50 15.86 -6.98 -19.38
N ARG A 51 15.82 -8.29 -19.09
CA ARG A 51 15.03 -9.24 -19.88
C ARG A 51 13.52 -9.10 -19.62
N PHE A 52 12.73 -9.07 -20.69
CA PHE A 52 11.28 -9.17 -20.60
C PHE A 52 10.81 -10.63 -20.67
N TYR A 53 9.85 -11.00 -19.82
CA TYR A 53 9.14 -12.27 -19.86
C TYR A 53 7.64 -12.03 -20.01
N GLN A 54 6.96 -12.80 -20.87
CA GLN A 54 5.51 -12.68 -21.00
C GLN A 54 4.75 -13.42 -19.89
N LYS A 55 5.39 -14.43 -19.28
CA LYS A 55 4.87 -15.24 -18.19
C LYS A 55 5.76 -15.06 -16.98
N TYR A 56 5.16 -14.88 -15.80
CA TYR A 56 5.93 -14.68 -14.58
C TYR A 56 6.58 -15.98 -14.10
N GLU A 57 6.01 -17.13 -14.46
CA GLU A 57 6.56 -18.46 -14.19
C GLU A 57 7.95 -18.61 -14.81
N ASP A 58 8.10 -18.21 -16.08
CA ASP A 58 9.39 -18.24 -16.80
C ASP A 58 10.43 -17.32 -16.14
N LEU A 59 9.99 -16.19 -15.56
CA LEU A 59 10.85 -15.31 -14.78
C LEU A 59 11.26 -15.98 -13.46
N LEU A 60 10.32 -16.62 -12.75
CA LEU A 60 10.57 -17.26 -11.46
C LEU A 60 11.48 -18.49 -11.55
N GLU A 61 11.49 -19.17 -12.69
CA GLU A 61 12.42 -20.26 -12.99
C GLU A 61 13.86 -19.78 -13.27
N ASN A 62 14.09 -18.47 -13.46
CA ASN A 62 15.43 -17.95 -13.67
C ASN A 62 16.29 -18.11 -12.39
N PRO A 63 17.39 -18.88 -12.42
CA PRO A 63 18.23 -19.12 -11.25
C PRO A 63 19.04 -17.88 -10.83
N GLU A 64 19.15 -16.86 -11.68
CA GLU A 64 19.87 -15.63 -11.34
C GLU A 64 19.09 -14.69 -10.43
N ILE A 65 17.77 -14.87 -10.31
CA ILE A 65 16.92 -13.98 -9.51
C ILE A 65 16.92 -14.44 -8.05
N ASP A 66 17.24 -13.55 -7.12
CA ASP A 66 17.20 -13.79 -5.66
C ASP A 66 15.83 -13.44 -5.06
N ALA A 67 15.19 -12.39 -5.59
CA ALA A 67 13.95 -11.84 -5.07
C ALA A 67 13.03 -11.33 -6.19
N VAL A 68 11.73 -11.22 -5.90
CA VAL A 68 10.75 -10.62 -6.81
C VAL A 68 9.92 -9.54 -6.14
N SER A 69 9.56 -8.53 -6.93
CA SER A 69 8.53 -7.54 -6.58
C SER A 69 7.26 -7.86 -7.34
N ILE A 70 6.19 -8.22 -6.64
CA ILE A 70 4.90 -8.60 -7.21
C ILE A 70 3.99 -7.38 -7.15
N CYS A 71 3.73 -6.79 -8.30
CA CYS A 71 3.02 -5.52 -8.50
C CYS A 71 1.77 -5.71 -9.39
N LEU A 72 1.06 -6.81 -9.16
CA LEU A 72 -0.14 -7.19 -9.91
C LEU A 72 -1.39 -6.55 -9.28
N PRO A 73 -2.56 -6.66 -9.94
CA PRO A 73 -3.82 -6.43 -9.27
C PRO A 73 -3.99 -7.37 -8.06
N ASP A 74 -4.69 -6.90 -7.03
CA ASP A 74 -4.80 -7.51 -5.71
C ASP A 74 -5.51 -8.88 -5.67
N ASP A 75 -6.30 -9.21 -6.69
CA ASP A 75 -6.85 -10.55 -6.90
C ASP A 75 -5.84 -11.56 -7.42
N ASN A 76 -4.69 -11.11 -7.94
CA ASN A 76 -3.68 -11.95 -8.58
C ASN A 76 -2.41 -12.10 -7.74
N HIS A 77 -2.43 -11.73 -6.46
CA HIS A 77 -1.25 -11.81 -5.58
C HIS A 77 -0.91 -13.24 -5.13
N VAL A 78 -1.93 -14.07 -4.90
CA VAL A 78 -1.78 -15.37 -4.21
C VAL A 78 -0.91 -16.32 -5.02
N GLU A 79 -1.31 -16.67 -6.24
CA GLU A 79 -0.63 -17.71 -7.01
C GLU A 79 0.82 -17.36 -7.36
N PRO A 80 1.16 -16.13 -7.80
CA PRO A 80 2.54 -15.70 -7.99
C PRO A 80 3.36 -15.72 -6.70
N SER A 81 2.77 -15.38 -5.54
CA SER A 81 3.47 -15.45 -4.25
C SER A 81 3.79 -16.91 -3.87
N LEU A 82 2.82 -17.82 -4.04
CA LEU A 82 3.02 -19.25 -3.78
C LEU A 82 4.07 -19.85 -4.72
N PHE A 83 4.07 -19.45 -6.00
CA PHE A 83 5.08 -19.90 -6.96
C PHE A 83 6.46 -19.35 -6.63
N SER A 84 6.55 -18.08 -6.24
CA SER A 84 7.80 -17.44 -5.82
C SER A 84 8.42 -18.15 -4.61
N ALA A 85 7.59 -18.50 -3.63
CA ALA A 85 8.02 -19.28 -2.47
C ALA A 85 8.58 -20.66 -2.88
N ARG A 86 7.88 -21.40 -3.75
CA ARG A 86 8.36 -22.70 -4.28
C ARG A 86 9.69 -22.59 -5.04
N CYS A 87 9.88 -21.50 -5.77
CA CYS A 87 11.13 -21.18 -6.45
C CYS A 87 12.20 -20.57 -5.53
N LYS A 88 11.92 -20.48 -4.23
CA LYS A 88 12.80 -19.96 -3.17
C LYS A 88 13.26 -18.51 -3.42
N LYS A 89 12.35 -17.68 -3.95
CA LYS A 89 12.59 -16.25 -4.22
C LYS A 89 12.01 -15.41 -3.09
N HIS A 90 12.80 -14.48 -2.53
CA HIS A 90 12.28 -13.49 -1.57
C HIS A 90 11.23 -12.59 -2.21
N ILE A 91 10.27 -12.08 -1.44
CA ILE A 91 9.08 -11.42 -2.00
C ILE A 91 8.89 -10.02 -1.41
N LEU A 92 8.84 -9.01 -2.28
CA LEU A 92 8.18 -7.75 -2.01
C LEU A 92 6.80 -7.80 -2.68
N LEU A 93 5.73 -7.78 -1.89
CA LEU A 93 4.37 -7.92 -2.40
C LEU A 93 3.61 -6.60 -2.27
N GLU A 94 3.05 -6.08 -3.37
CA GLU A 94 2.16 -4.93 -3.31
C GLU A 94 0.98 -5.17 -2.35
N LYS A 95 0.49 -4.10 -1.73
CA LYS A 95 -0.69 -4.17 -0.87
C LYS A 95 -1.98 -4.21 -1.71
N PRO A 96 -3.06 -4.79 -1.17
CA PRO A 96 -3.13 -5.64 0.03
C PRO A 96 -2.41 -6.98 -0.20
N MET A 97 -1.99 -7.64 0.89
CA MET A 97 -1.37 -8.97 0.78
C MET A 97 -2.25 -9.97 0.03
N ALA A 98 -3.54 -10.00 0.37
CA ALA A 98 -4.61 -10.68 -0.36
C ALA A 98 -5.96 -10.05 0.02
N ARG A 99 -7.05 -10.52 -0.60
CA ARG A 99 -8.42 -10.05 -0.30
C ARG A 99 -9.11 -10.80 0.84
N THR A 100 -8.52 -11.88 1.32
CA THR A 100 -9.05 -12.64 2.46
C THR A 100 -7.93 -12.97 3.44
N VAL A 101 -8.25 -13.05 4.73
CA VAL A 101 -7.32 -13.50 5.76
C VAL A 101 -6.83 -14.92 5.46
N SER A 102 -7.71 -15.80 4.97
CA SER A 102 -7.36 -17.17 4.58
C SER A 102 -6.24 -17.20 3.53
N ASP A 103 -6.34 -16.37 2.49
CA ASP A 103 -5.31 -16.29 1.45
C ASP A 103 -4.02 -15.65 1.96
N CYS A 104 -4.10 -14.70 2.89
CA CYS A 104 -2.91 -14.18 3.57
C CYS A 104 -2.16 -15.29 4.32
N PHE A 105 -2.87 -16.17 5.02
CA PHE A 105 -2.27 -17.32 5.69
C PHE A 105 -1.68 -18.32 4.70
N ARG A 106 -2.34 -18.60 3.57
CA ARG A 106 -1.78 -19.45 2.50
C ARG A 106 -0.42 -18.94 2.02
N ILE A 107 -0.30 -17.64 1.78
CA ILE A 107 0.96 -17.01 1.35
C ILE A 107 2.02 -17.11 2.47
N LYS A 108 1.65 -16.76 3.70
CA LYS A 108 2.55 -16.85 4.88
C LYS A 108 3.11 -18.26 5.05
N GLU A 109 2.25 -19.27 5.08
CA GLU A 109 2.64 -20.67 5.29
C GLU A 109 3.57 -21.17 4.19
N ALA A 110 3.34 -20.78 2.94
CA ALA A 110 4.23 -21.13 1.83
C ALA A 110 5.61 -20.49 1.98
N CYS A 111 5.66 -19.23 2.40
CA CYS A 111 6.91 -18.51 2.66
C CYS A 111 7.70 -19.15 3.82
N ASP A 112 7.03 -19.40 4.94
CA ASP A 112 7.64 -20.02 6.13
C ASP A 112 8.20 -21.41 5.81
N LYS A 113 7.43 -22.22 5.08
CA LYS A 113 7.82 -23.59 4.71
C LYS A 113 9.11 -23.63 3.87
N GLU A 114 9.28 -22.68 2.95
CA GLU A 114 10.42 -22.66 2.04
C GLU A 114 11.58 -21.77 2.54
N GLY A 115 11.45 -21.17 3.74
CA GLY A 115 12.44 -20.24 4.28
C GLY A 115 12.54 -18.93 3.50
N VAL A 116 11.46 -18.54 2.83
CA VAL A 116 11.38 -17.34 2.00
C VAL A 116 10.89 -16.17 2.82
N ARG A 117 11.67 -15.09 2.84
CA ARG A 117 11.28 -13.82 3.45
C ARG A 117 10.33 -13.04 2.55
N ILE A 118 9.27 -12.48 3.14
CA ILE A 118 8.25 -11.67 2.47
C ILE A 118 8.00 -10.36 3.23
N MET A 119 7.91 -9.25 2.49
CA MET A 119 7.44 -7.96 2.98
C MET A 119 6.25 -7.50 2.14
N VAL A 120 5.22 -6.96 2.78
CA VAL A 120 4.07 -6.34 2.09
C VAL A 120 4.32 -4.82 2.00
N ALA A 121 4.11 -4.23 0.82
CA ALA A 121 4.46 -2.85 0.48
C ALA A 121 3.46 -1.84 1.06
N HIS A 122 3.51 -1.65 2.38
CA HIS A 122 2.76 -0.62 3.10
C HIS A 122 3.56 0.68 3.18
N ILE A 123 3.56 1.40 2.06
CA ILE A 123 4.40 2.58 1.82
C ILE A 123 4.32 3.68 2.90
N LEU A 124 3.18 3.84 3.58
CA LEU A 124 3.02 4.87 4.62
C LEU A 124 3.93 4.67 5.83
N ARG A 125 4.46 3.46 6.07
CA ARG A 125 5.45 3.24 7.12
C ARG A 125 6.80 3.91 6.81
N PHE A 126 7.03 4.25 5.55
CA PHE A 126 8.22 4.91 5.04
C PHE A 126 8.02 6.42 4.81
N ASP A 127 6.78 6.91 4.93
CA ASP A 127 6.47 8.33 4.92
C ASP A 127 7.00 8.99 6.24
N PRO A 128 7.88 9.99 6.16
CA PRO A 128 8.46 10.65 7.33
C PRO A 128 7.44 11.29 8.29
N GLY A 129 6.30 11.76 7.77
CA GLY A 129 5.22 12.33 8.56
C GLY A 129 4.48 11.27 9.38
N TYR A 130 4.08 10.16 8.77
CA TYR A 130 3.49 9.04 9.52
C TYR A 130 4.50 8.45 10.50
N ARG A 131 5.78 8.39 10.13
CA ARG A 131 6.85 7.99 11.05
C ARG A 131 6.96 8.92 12.26
N ARG A 132 6.90 10.26 12.08
CA ARG A 132 6.91 11.19 13.21
C ARG A 132 5.69 10.99 14.12
N MET A 133 4.52 10.68 13.55
CA MET A 133 3.31 10.36 14.31
C MET A 133 3.50 9.09 15.17
N TYR A 134 4.10 8.04 14.59
CA TYR A 134 4.49 6.82 15.32
C TYR A 134 5.49 7.11 16.45
N ASP A 135 6.51 7.96 16.21
CA ASP A 135 7.54 8.29 17.20
C ASP A 135 6.97 9.08 18.39
N LEU A 136 5.97 9.94 18.18
CA LEU A 136 5.26 10.65 19.26
C LEU A 136 4.58 9.68 20.24
N VAL A 137 3.95 8.62 19.72
CA VAL A 137 3.34 7.57 20.54
C VAL A 137 4.42 6.73 21.21
N SER A 138 5.40 6.26 20.44
CA SER A 138 6.45 5.35 20.90
C SER A 138 7.36 5.94 21.98
N SER A 139 7.60 7.25 21.93
CA SER A 139 8.40 7.96 22.94
C SER A 139 7.61 8.33 24.20
N GLY A 140 6.28 8.18 24.20
CA GLY A 140 5.40 8.66 25.27
C GLY A 140 5.16 10.17 25.28
N GLU A 141 5.66 10.91 24.29
CA GLU A 141 5.44 12.36 24.12
C GLU A 141 3.94 12.69 23.90
N LEU A 142 3.20 11.78 23.24
CA LEU A 142 1.76 11.92 23.06
C LEU A 142 0.97 11.74 24.38
N GLY A 143 1.50 10.95 25.33
CA GLY A 143 0.75 10.38 26.44
C GLY A 143 -0.16 9.22 25.98
N GLU A 144 -1.21 8.93 26.75
CA GLU A 144 -2.24 7.96 26.34
C GLU A 144 -2.97 8.42 25.08
N VAL A 145 -3.12 7.54 24.09
CA VAL A 145 -3.91 7.78 22.87
C VAL A 145 -5.40 7.80 23.26
N LEU A 146 -6.10 8.89 22.99
CA LEU A 146 -7.53 9.04 23.32
C LEU A 146 -8.41 8.81 22.10
N HIS A 147 -8.13 9.50 20.99
CA HIS A 147 -8.80 9.25 19.73
C HIS A 147 -7.98 9.62 18.50
N ILE A 148 -8.37 9.05 17.37
CA ILE A 148 -7.73 9.24 16.07
C ILE A 148 -8.78 9.63 15.03
N SER A 149 -8.45 10.57 14.15
CA SER A 149 -9.27 10.85 12.97
C SER A 149 -8.44 10.64 11.72
N ALA A 150 -8.92 9.84 10.78
CA ALA A 150 -8.29 9.64 9.48
C ALA A 150 -9.29 9.88 8.36
N GLU A 151 -8.83 10.52 7.28
CA GLU A 151 -9.62 10.63 6.07
C GLU A 151 -8.75 10.34 4.85
N ARG A 152 -9.30 9.63 3.87
CA ARG A 152 -8.66 9.43 2.57
C ARG A 152 -9.67 9.51 1.44
N LYS A 153 -9.50 10.54 0.61
CA LYS A 153 -10.47 10.94 -0.41
C LYS A 153 -9.82 11.08 -1.77
N ASN A 154 -10.49 10.59 -2.81
CA ASN A 154 -10.06 10.70 -4.21
C ASN A 154 -11.21 11.21 -5.10
N SER A 155 -10.88 11.49 -6.36
CA SER A 155 -11.85 11.73 -7.42
C SER A 155 -12.59 10.46 -7.83
N ARG A 156 -13.84 10.64 -8.26
CA ARG A 156 -14.67 9.58 -8.85
C ARG A 156 -14.09 8.98 -10.14
N THR A 157 -13.13 9.66 -10.78
CA THR A 157 -12.36 9.10 -11.91
C THR A 157 -11.68 7.79 -11.54
N LEU A 158 -11.31 7.61 -10.27
CA LEU A 158 -10.75 6.37 -9.77
C LEU A 158 -11.78 5.23 -9.77
N ALA A 159 -13.02 5.52 -9.35
CA ALA A 159 -14.12 4.57 -9.43
C ALA A 159 -14.38 4.16 -10.89
N ALA A 160 -14.40 5.13 -11.81
CA ALA A 160 -14.58 4.88 -13.24
C ALA A 160 -13.46 4.04 -13.86
N ARG A 161 -12.22 4.23 -13.40
CA ARG A 161 -11.05 3.46 -13.85
C ARG A 161 -11.09 2.02 -13.33
N LEU A 162 -11.41 1.83 -12.06
CA LEU A 162 -11.37 0.52 -11.39
C LEU A 162 -12.61 -0.33 -11.65
N LYS A 163 -13.78 0.28 -11.94
CA LYS A 163 -15.02 -0.42 -12.29
C LYS A 163 -15.39 -1.55 -11.33
N GLY A 164 -15.20 -1.32 -10.03
CA GLY A 164 -15.52 -2.30 -8.99
C GLY A 164 -14.63 -3.53 -8.98
N GLN A 165 -13.50 -3.53 -9.71
CA GLN A 165 -12.52 -4.63 -9.66
C GLN A 165 -11.97 -4.82 -8.25
N THR A 166 -11.81 -3.74 -7.49
CA THR A 166 -11.40 -3.75 -6.07
C THR A 166 -12.18 -2.69 -5.29
N SER A 167 -12.39 -2.92 -3.99
CA SER A 167 -13.06 -1.97 -3.09
C SER A 167 -12.13 -0.81 -2.74
N MET A 168 -12.68 0.37 -2.45
CA MET A 168 -11.89 1.49 -1.91
C MET A 168 -11.15 1.13 -0.63
N LEU A 169 -11.67 0.18 0.16
CA LEU A 169 -11.02 -0.31 1.37
C LEU A 169 -9.71 -1.04 1.04
N PHE A 170 -9.73 -1.98 0.10
CA PHE A 170 -8.51 -2.69 -0.30
C PHE A 170 -7.56 -1.80 -1.11
N TYR A 171 -8.11 -0.92 -1.96
CA TYR A 171 -7.30 -0.11 -2.86
C TYR A 171 -6.54 1.01 -2.14
N VAL A 172 -7.22 1.77 -1.28
CA VAL A 172 -6.59 2.92 -0.58
C VAL A 172 -6.82 2.91 0.93
N GLY A 173 -7.94 2.35 1.40
CA GLY A 173 -8.27 2.37 2.83
C GLY A 173 -7.34 1.51 3.69
N ILE A 174 -6.72 0.49 3.11
CA ILE A 174 -5.80 -0.41 3.81
C ILE A 174 -4.59 0.34 4.36
N HIS A 175 -4.20 1.43 3.70
CA HIS A 175 -3.13 2.30 4.17
C HIS A 175 -3.47 2.92 5.54
N ASP A 176 -4.67 3.50 5.71
CA ASP A 176 -5.05 4.13 6.97
C ASP A 176 -5.40 3.10 8.04
N ILE A 177 -5.97 1.95 7.65
CA ILE A 177 -6.25 0.85 8.58
C ILE A 177 -4.96 0.30 9.19
N ASP A 178 -3.92 0.13 8.38
CA ASP A 178 -2.58 -0.20 8.87
C ASP A 178 -1.99 0.94 9.71
N ALA A 179 -1.97 2.16 9.17
CA ALA A 179 -1.34 3.31 9.82
C ALA A 179 -1.95 3.59 11.21
N ILE A 180 -3.27 3.49 11.37
CA ILE A 180 -3.95 3.67 12.65
C ILE A 180 -3.44 2.65 13.68
N GLN A 181 -3.38 1.37 13.31
CA GLN A 181 -2.96 0.31 14.23
C GLN A 181 -1.47 0.42 14.56
N TRP A 182 -0.64 0.68 13.55
CA TRP A 182 0.80 0.85 13.68
C TRP A 182 1.15 2.05 14.57
N ILE A 183 0.61 3.24 14.26
CA ILE A 183 0.93 4.48 14.96
C ILE A 183 0.42 4.45 16.40
N SER A 184 -0.83 4.02 16.60
CA SER A 184 -1.41 3.94 17.94
C SER A 184 -0.83 2.84 18.80
N GLN A 185 -0.18 1.85 18.17
CA GLN A 185 0.26 0.60 18.79
C GLN A 185 -0.91 -0.16 19.46
N LYS A 186 -2.11 0.01 18.91
CA LYS A 186 -3.35 -0.60 19.41
C LYS A 186 -4.08 -1.28 18.25
N GLN A 187 -4.58 -2.48 18.50
CA GLN A 187 -5.38 -3.19 17.50
C GLN A 187 -6.78 -2.59 17.42
N ILE A 188 -7.31 -2.48 16.20
CA ILE A 188 -8.74 -2.21 16.02
C ILE A 188 -9.50 -3.45 16.50
N SER A 189 -10.38 -3.28 17.49
CA SER A 189 -11.06 -4.38 18.17
C SER A 189 -12.51 -4.54 17.74
N ARG A 190 -13.16 -3.44 17.36
CA ARG A 190 -14.57 -3.40 16.94
C ARG A 190 -14.80 -2.24 15.98
N VAL A 191 -15.69 -2.40 15.02
CA VAL A 191 -16.06 -1.37 14.06
C VAL A 191 -17.57 -1.27 13.89
N PHE A 192 -18.07 -0.08 13.61
CA PHE A 192 -19.38 0.16 13.03
C PHE A 192 -19.19 0.98 11.77
N ALA A 193 -19.63 0.47 10.63
CA ALA A 193 -19.42 1.09 9.34
C ALA A 193 -20.74 1.37 8.62
N GLN A 194 -20.80 2.50 7.91
CA GLN A 194 -21.89 2.84 7.00
C GLN A 194 -21.31 3.26 5.67
N ARG A 195 -22.02 2.93 4.58
CA ARG A 195 -21.62 3.29 3.23
C ARG A 195 -22.76 3.91 2.44
N ILE A 196 -22.40 4.71 1.46
CA ILE A 196 -23.31 5.18 0.41
C ILE A 196 -22.72 4.80 -0.95
N SER A 197 -23.57 4.28 -1.83
CA SER A 197 -23.26 3.98 -3.23
C SER A 197 -24.42 4.48 -4.10
N ARG A 198 -24.27 5.67 -4.66
CA ARG A 198 -25.23 6.36 -5.54
C ARG A 198 -24.56 6.83 -6.83
N ILE A 199 -23.57 7.72 -6.74
CA ILE A 199 -22.91 8.31 -7.92
C ILE A 199 -22.04 7.25 -8.62
N ASN A 200 -21.26 6.53 -7.83
CA ASN A 200 -20.30 5.52 -8.28
C ASN A 200 -20.95 4.14 -8.48
N SER A 201 -22.26 3.99 -8.21
CA SER A 201 -22.99 2.74 -8.40
C SER A 201 -22.96 2.24 -9.85
N GLN A 202 -22.89 3.16 -10.82
CA GLN A 202 -22.69 2.86 -12.25
C GLN A 202 -21.39 2.11 -12.56
N TRP A 203 -20.41 2.15 -11.65
CA TRP A 203 -19.13 1.46 -11.74
C TRP A 203 -18.98 0.37 -10.68
N ASN A 204 -20.07 -0.06 -10.04
CA ASN A 204 -20.06 -1.04 -8.95
C ASN A 204 -19.08 -0.67 -7.83
N SER A 205 -19.06 0.62 -7.45
CA SER A 205 -18.16 1.17 -6.44
C SER A 205 -18.93 2.05 -5.46
N ASP A 206 -18.46 2.10 -4.22
CA ASP A 206 -18.99 3.01 -3.21
C ASP A 206 -18.62 4.47 -3.51
N ASP A 207 -19.46 5.40 -3.02
CA ASP A 207 -19.16 6.84 -2.98
C ASP A 207 -18.32 7.15 -1.74
N CYS A 208 -18.77 6.64 -0.59
CA CYS A 208 -18.18 6.95 0.70
C CYS A 208 -18.46 5.85 1.72
N ILE A 209 -17.51 5.64 2.62
CA ILE A 209 -17.61 4.74 3.78
C ILE A 209 -17.14 5.53 5.01
N TYR A 210 -17.99 5.58 6.03
CA TYR A 210 -17.66 6.10 7.36
C TYR A 210 -17.56 4.94 8.34
N ILE A 211 -16.55 4.98 9.20
CA ILE A 211 -16.28 3.93 10.19
C ILE A 211 -16.02 4.59 11.54
N LEU A 212 -16.71 4.11 12.57
CA LEU A 212 -16.33 4.30 13.96
C LEU A 212 -15.66 3.02 14.46
N ALA A 213 -14.46 3.13 14.99
CA ALA A 213 -13.66 2.00 15.45
C ALA A 213 -13.33 2.14 16.95
N ASN A 214 -13.35 1.03 17.67
CA ASN A 214 -12.70 0.90 18.97
C ASN A 214 -11.29 0.38 18.74
N LEU A 215 -10.32 1.01 19.41
CA LEU A 215 -8.94 0.57 19.49
C LEU A 215 -8.76 -0.01 20.88
N GLU A 216 -8.63 -1.33 20.95
CA GLU A 216 -8.63 -2.09 22.20
C GLU A 216 -9.79 -1.66 23.12
N LYS A 217 -9.51 -1.18 24.34
CA LYS A 217 -10.52 -0.84 25.37
C LYS A 217 -10.61 0.66 25.70
N ASP A 218 -9.67 1.47 25.24
CA ASP A 218 -9.39 2.80 25.80
C ASP A 218 -9.24 3.91 24.76
N ALA A 219 -9.29 3.59 23.47
CA ALA A 219 -9.25 4.58 22.39
C ALA A 219 -10.31 4.31 21.32
N ILE A 220 -10.65 5.36 20.56
CA ILE A 220 -11.59 5.28 19.43
C ILE A 220 -11.02 5.97 18.18
N ALA A 221 -11.48 5.57 17.01
CA ALA A 221 -11.15 6.27 15.77
C ALA A 221 -12.38 6.54 14.90
N SER A 222 -12.35 7.67 14.20
CA SER A 222 -13.25 7.99 13.10
C SER A 222 -12.48 7.92 11.78
N ILE A 223 -12.92 7.09 10.85
CA ILE A 223 -12.25 6.87 9.57
C ILE A 223 -13.23 7.16 8.44
N GLU A 224 -12.80 7.95 7.47
CA GLU A 224 -13.58 8.31 6.30
C GLU A 224 -12.84 7.95 5.01
N PHE A 225 -13.50 7.17 4.17
CA PHE A 225 -13.07 6.92 2.80
C PHE A 225 -14.08 7.50 1.82
N SER A 226 -13.62 8.23 0.79
CA SER A 226 -14.54 8.79 -0.20
C SER A 226 -13.95 8.95 -1.59
N TRP A 227 -14.69 8.51 -2.62
CA TRP A 227 -14.36 8.77 -4.03
C TRP A 227 -15.40 9.70 -4.67
N THR A 228 -15.73 10.80 -3.99
CA THR A 228 -16.79 11.73 -4.41
C THR A 228 -16.29 12.99 -5.09
N PHE A 229 -14.98 13.29 -5.03
CA PHE A 229 -14.47 14.52 -5.65
C PHE A 229 -14.82 14.56 -7.14
N PRO A 230 -15.11 15.75 -7.68
CA PRO A 230 -15.32 15.95 -9.11
C PRO A 230 -14.17 15.44 -9.96
N GLU A 231 -14.42 15.22 -11.25
CA GLU A 231 -13.42 14.72 -12.20
C GLU A 231 -12.30 15.74 -12.44
N ASP A 232 -12.62 17.03 -12.32
CA ASP A 232 -11.72 18.18 -12.46
C ASP A 232 -11.12 18.65 -11.12
N PHE A 233 -11.26 17.84 -10.06
CA PHE A 233 -10.65 18.16 -8.77
C PHE A 233 -9.11 18.19 -8.90
N PRO A 234 -8.43 19.23 -8.40
CA PRO A 234 -7.03 19.54 -8.75
C PRO A 234 -5.96 18.66 -8.08
N ALA A 235 -6.38 17.62 -7.36
CA ALA A 235 -5.48 16.67 -6.72
C ALA A 235 -6.04 15.25 -6.80
N GLY A 236 -5.17 14.27 -7.01
CA GLY A 236 -5.60 12.88 -7.07
C GLY A 236 -6.07 12.33 -5.71
N LEU A 237 -5.48 12.85 -4.63
CA LEU A 237 -5.60 12.31 -3.27
C LEU A 237 -5.63 13.44 -2.23
N LYS A 238 -6.59 13.37 -1.31
CA LYS A 238 -6.61 14.11 -0.06
C LYS A 238 -6.53 13.10 1.07
N SER A 239 -5.48 13.14 1.88
CA SER A 239 -5.44 12.37 3.11
C SER A 239 -5.02 13.21 4.31
N LYS A 240 -5.51 12.82 5.49
CA LYS A 240 -5.11 13.39 6.77
C LYS A 240 -5.13 12.32 7.85
N LEU A 241 -4.29 12.51 8.87
CA LEU A 241 -4.32 11.72 10.10
C LEU A 241 -4.12 12.67 11.28
N GLU A 242 -5.01 12.59 12.26
CA GLU A 242 -4.97 13.41 13.47
C GLU A 242 -4.91 12.49 14.69
N LEU A 243 -3.97 12.76 15.59
CA LEU A 243 -3.79 12.03 16.84
C LEU A 243 -4.08 12.97 18.00
N TYR A 244 -4.90 12.50 18.92
CA TYR A 244 -5.23 13.21 20.14
C TYR A 244 -4.83 12.32 21.32
N GLY A 245 -3.80 12.75 22.06
CA GLY A 245 -3.41 12.11 23.30
C GLY A 245 -3.62 13.00 24.51
N SER A 246 -3.43 12.40 25.68
CA SER A 246 -3.57 13.08 26.98
C SER A 246 -2.60 14.24 27.21
N LYS A 247 -1.48 14.31 26.46
CA LYS A 247 -0.47 15.37 26.60
C LYS A 247 -0.29 16.22 25.33
N THR A 248 -0.39 15.59 24.17
CA THR A 248 -0.06 16.22 22.88
C THR A 248 -1.10 15.85 21.84
N THR A 249 -1.36 16.79 20.93
CA THR A 249 -2.14 16.58 19.71
C THR A 249 -1.22 16.76 18.51
N ALA A 250 -1.37 15.92 17.50
CA ALA A 250 -0.58 16.00 16.27
C ALA A 250 -1.47 15.88 15.03
N PHE A 251 -1.12 16.65 14.00
CA PHE A 251 -1.88 16.74 12.75
C PHE A 251 -0.96 16.46 11.57
N LEU A 252 -1.35 15.50 10.75
CA LEU A 252 -0.71 15.20 9.48
C LEU A 252 -1.67 15.51 8.34
N ASN A 253 -1.29 16.45 7.47
CA ASN A 253 -2.05 16.80 6.27
C ASN A 253 -1.24 16.44 5.02
N ARG A 254 -1.85 15.63 4.16
CA ARG A 254 -1.27 15.14 2.89
C ARG A 254 -2.10 15.57 1.69
N PHE A 255 -2.81 16.68 1.81
CA PHE A 255 -3.53 17.30 0.70
C PHE A 255 -2.65 18.31 -0.03
N ASN A 256 -2.20 19.34 0.68
CA ASN A 256 -1.27 20.34 0.16
C ASN A 256 0.08 20.12 0.85
N MET A 257 1.07 19.71 0.07
CA MET A 257 2.42 19.42 0.56
C MET A 257 3.37 20.60 0.38
N GLY A 258 2.86 21.79 0.07
CA GLY A 258 3.62 23.03 -0.03
C GLY A 258 4.05 23.42 -1.45
N VAL A 259 3.59 22.70 -2.47
CA VAL A 259 3.80 23.04 -3.89
C VAL A 259 2.46 23.17 -4.58
N GLU A 260 2.25 24.32 -5.21
CA GLU A 260 1.04 24.67 -5.95
C GLU A 260 1.44 25.11 -7.36
N VAL A 261 0.90 24.44 -8.39
CA VAL A 261 1.24 24.74 -9.78
C VAL A 261 0.00 25.22 -10.53
N TYR A 262 0.06 26.46 -11.02
CA TYR A 262 -0.97 27.07 -11.85
C TYR A 262 -0.47 27.18 -13.29
N ARG A 263 -1.19 26.59 -14.24
CA ARG A 263 -0.87 26.68 -15.67
C ARG A 263 -1.93 27.47 -16.40
N GLY A 264 -1.50 28.51 -17.12
CA GLY A 264 -2.38 29.33 -17.95
C GLY A 264 -1.64 29.98 -19.12
N LYS A 265 -2.27 29.89 -20.32
CA LYS A 265 -2.24 30.82 -21.48
C LYS A 265 -2.33 30.15 -22.86
N SER A 266 -2.36 28.82 -22.96
CA SER A 266 -2.60 28.11 -24.24
C SER A 266 -3.33 26.78 -24.04
N GLY A 267 -4.51 26.81 -23.40
CA GLY A 267 -5.33 25.63 -23.12
C GLY A 267 -6.29 25.83 -21.95
N THR A 268 -6.95 24.76 -21.52
CA THR A 268 -7.77 24.74 -20.30
C THR A 268 -6.88 25.06 -19.09
N PRO A 269 -7.18 26.11 -18.30
CA PRO A 269 -6.45 26.38 -17.06
C PRO A 269 -6.41 25.13 -16.19
N SER A 270 -5.24 24.81 -15.63
CA SER A 270 -5.10 23.71 -14.69
C SER A 270 -4.41 24.14 -13.42
N PHE A 271 -4.85 23.52 -12.32
CA PHE A 271 -4.26 23.64 -11.00
C PHE A 271 -3.89 22.23 -10.55
N GLU A 272 -2.69 22.10 -10.01
CA GLU A 272 -2.13 20.83 -9.57
C GLU A 272 -1.48 21.00 -8.19
N LEU A 273 -1.69 20.01 -7.33
CA LEU A 273 -0.94 19.78 -6.10
C LEU A 273 -0.01 18.58 -6.31
N PRO A 274 1.26 18.79 -6.70
CA PRO A 274 2.16 17.69 -7.05
C PRO A 274 2.48 16.80 -5.84
N ASP A 275 2.75 15.52 -6.13
CA ASP A 275 3.33 14.63 -5.14
C ASP A 275 4.79 14.99 -4.86
N ILE A 276 5.14 15.15 -3.58
CA ILE A 276 6.52 15.37 -3.12
C ILE A 276 6.96 14.37 -2.06
N ILE A 277 6.14 13.35 -1.78
CA ILE A 277 6.37 12.39 -0.71
C ILE A 277 6.50 10.98 -1.25
N HIS A 278 5.61 10.55 -2.14
CA HIS A 278 5.53 9.13 -2.44
C HIS A 278 6.57 8.67 -3.47
N TRP A 279 6.56 9.29 -4.66
CA TRP A 279 7.54 9.00 -5.71
C TRP A 279 7.91 10.25 -6.53
N PRO A 280 8.24 11.39 -5.90
CA PRO A 280 8.69 12.57 -6.65
C PRO A 280 9.93 12.26 -7.47
N GLU A 281 10.02 12.89 -8.64
CA GLU A 281 11.21 12.83 -9.47
C GLU A 281 12.04 14.10 -9.31
N ALA A 282 13.31 13.93 -8.96
CA ALA A 282 14.28 15.02 -8.96
C ALA A 282 15.63 14.52 -9.46
N ASN A 283 16.32 15.32 -10.28
CA ASN A 283 17.59 14.96 -10.90
C ASN A 283 17.52 13.61 -11.65
N ASN A 284 16.41 13.38 -12.37
CA ASN A 284 16.10 12.15 -13.12
C ASN A 284 16.06 10.86 -12.29
N ARG A 285 15.82 10.96 -10.98
CA ARG A 285 15.71 9.80 -10.08
C ARG A 285 14.41 9.87 -9.31
N ILE A 286 13.84 8.70 -9.04
CA ILE A 286 12.74 8.58 -8.09
C ILE A 286 13.29 8.81 -6.68
N LEU A 287 12.61 9.63 -5.91
CA LEU A 287 12.82 9.85 -4.48
C LEU A 287 11.54 9.46 -3.72
N GLY A 288 11.49 9.78 -2.43
CA GLY A 288 10.28 9.58 -1.61
C GLY A 288 10.22 8.22 -0.92
N ASP A 289 9.07 7.97 -0.30
CA ASP A 289 8.83 6.80 0.53
C ASP A 289 8.80 5.48 -0.27
N LEU A 290 8.42 5.49 -1.55
CA LEU A 290 8.53 4.32 -2.44
C LEU A 290 9.98 3.84 -2.54
N LYS A 291 10.90 4.79 -2.73
CA LYS A 291 12.32 4.49 -2.80
C LYS A 291 12.81 3.93 -1.47
N TYR A 292 12.42 4.55 -0.35
CA TYR A 292 12.82 4.10 0.97
C TYR A 292 12.29 2.70 1.31
N GLU A 293 11.06 2.38 0.89
CA GLU A 293 10.47 1.06 1.05
C GLU A 293 11.27 -0.02 0.30
N ILE A 294 11.59 0.23 -0.97
CA ILE A 294 12.35 -0.72 -1.78
C ILE A 294 13.79 -0.84 -1.29
N GLU A 295 14.44 0.27 -0.93
CA GLU A 295 15.80 0.25 -0.37
C GLU A 295 15.85 -0.49 0.97
N HIS A 296 14.81 -0.35 1.81
CA HIS A 296 14.67 -1.12 3.03
C HIS A 296 14.50 -2.62 2.74
N PHE A 297 13.67 -3.01 1.77
CA PHE A 297 13.55 -4.41 1.36
C PHE A 297 14.90 -5.00 0.94
N ILE A 298 15.65 -4.28 0.09
CA ILE A 298 16.98 -4.69 -0.38
C ILE A 298 17.94 -4.87 0.80
N ASP A 299 18.05 -3.87 1.67
CA ASP A 299 18.93 -3.88 2.85
C ASP A 299 18.55 -5.01 3.82
N ALA A 300 17.25 -5.19 4.07
CA ALA A 300 16.74 -6.21 4.96
C ALA A 300 17.08 -7.61 4.46
N ILE A 301 16.93 -7.89 3.16
CA ILE A 301 17.32 -9.17 2.57
C ILE A 301 18.84 -9.38 2.58
N LEU A 302 19.63 -8.38 2.18
CA LEU A 302 21.08 -8.52 2.08
C LEU A 302 21.77 -8.66 3.45
N ASN A 303 21.20 -8.05 4.49
CA ASN A 303 21.82 -7.94 5.81
C ASN A 303 21.02 -8.63 6.92
N ASP A 304 20.05 -9.46 6.56
CA ASP A 304 19.18 -10.21 7.47
C ASP A 304 18.52 -9.37 8.58
N LYS A 305 18.02 -8.18 8.22
CA LYS A 305 17.32 -7.28 9.15
C LYS A 305 15.81 -7.52 9.12
N GLU A 306 15.14 -7.27 10.23
CA GLU A 306 13.69 -7.27 10.32
C GLU A 306 13.03 -6.26 9.37
N PHE A 307 11.84 -6.60 8.87
CA PHE A 307 11.06 -5.68 8.04
C PHE A 307 10.31 -4.67 8.92
N LEU A 308 10.26 -3.41 8.48
CA LEU A 308 9.46 -2.35 9.12
C LEU A 308 7.94 -2.59 8.99
N MET A 309 7.53 -3.44 8.06
CA MET A 309 6.18 -3.98 7.94
C MET A 309 6.18 -5.45 8.38
N PRO A 310 5.93 -5.76 9.67
CA PRO A 310 5.75 -7.14 10.11
C PRO A 310 4.57 -7.78 9.40
N LEU A 311 4.74 -9.02 8.96
CA LEU A 311 3.70 -9.75 8.26
C LEU A 311 2.38 -9.86 9.06
N PRO A 312 2.38 -10.08 10.39
CA PRO A 312 1.15 -10.09 11.19
C PRO A 312 0.30 -8.83 11.05
N ASP A 313 0.93 -7.66 10.94
CA ASP A 313 0.22 -6.38 10.80
C ASP A 313 -0.48 -6.29 9.43
N ALA A 314 0.15 -6.83 8.38
CA ALA A 314 -0.43 -6.84 7.03
C ALA A 314 -1.69 -7.71 6.98
N ILE A 315 -1.66 -8.86 7.67
CA ILE A 315 -2.83 -9.74 7.82
C ILE A 315 -3.90 -9.08 8.69
N SER A 316 -3.51 -8.37 9.76
CA SER A 316 -4.44 -7.60 10.61
C SER A 316 -5.20 -6.56 9.81
N ALA A 317 -4.54 -5.82 8.92
CA ALA A 317 -5.20 -4.83 8.07
C ALA A 317 -6.29 -5.45 7.17
N VAL A 318 -6.03 -6.62 6.58
CA VAL A 318 -7.03 -7.36 5.78
C VAL A 318 -8.20 -7.84 6.65
N ASN A 319 -7.93 -8.35 7.85
CA ASN A 319 -8.94 -8.81 8.80
C ASN A 319 -9.90 -7.70 9.23
N VAL A 320 -9.37 -6.49 9.46
CA VAL A 320 -10.16 -5.31 9.76
C VAL A 320 -11.03 -4.92 8.56
N ILE A 321 -10.50 -4.95 7.33
CA ILE A 321 -11.28 -4.67 6.12
C ILE A 321 -12.45 -5.64 5.97
N GLU A 322 -12.21 -6.96 6.05
CA GLU A 322 -13.28 -7.95 5.94
C GLU A 322 -14.40 -7.70 6.97
N THR A 323 -14.02 -7.25 8.16
CA THR A 323 -14.97 -6.92 9.23
C THR A 323 -15.72 -5.60 8.99
N ILE A 324 -15.06 -4.57 8.46
CA ILE A 324 -15.73 -3.34 8.01
C ILE A 324 -16.78 -3.68 6.94
N MET A 325 -16.42 -4.53 5.99
CA MET A 325 -17.32 -4.95 4.92
C MET A 325 -18.55 -5.70 5.43
N ARG A 326 -18.36 -6.57 6.43
CA ARG A 326 -19.46 -7.22 7.13
C ARG A 326 -20.35 -6.19 7.83
N SER A 327 -19.76 -5.26 8.59
CA SER A 327 -20.48 -4.25 9.38
C SER A 327 -21.39 -3.37 8.53
N TYR A 328 -20.92 -2.81 7.41
CA TYR A 328 -21.79 -1.99 6.57
C TYR A 328 -22.84 -2.80 5.81
N THR A 329 -22.65 -4.12 5.68
CA THR A 329 -23.59 -5.01 4.98
C THR A 329 -24.71 -5.42 5.91
N THR A 330 -24.39 -5.71 7.17
CA THR A 330 -25.36 -6.03 8.23
C THR A 330 -25.98 -4.79 8.85
N ASN A 331 -25.35 -3.62 8.69
CA ASN A 331 -25.68 -2.37 9.41
C ASN A 331 -25.63 -2.56 10.94
N GLU A 332 -24.69 -3.39 11.40
CA GLU A 332 -24.49 -3.71 12.81
C GLU A 332 -23.01 -3.53 13.20
N PRO A 333 -22.70 -3.23 14.47
CA PRO A 333 -21.32 -3.21 14.94
C PRO A 333 -20.71 -4.63 14.96
N GLU A 334 -19.49 -4.76 14.46
CA GLU A 334 -18.79 -6.03 14.32
C GLU A 334 -17.48 -6.05 15.11
N THR A 335 -17.22 -7.15 15.81
CA THR A 335 -15.94 -7.39 16.50
C THR A 335 -14.93 -7.99 15.53
N ILE A 336 -13.68 -7.54 15.57
CA ILE A 336 -12.62 -8.10 14.73
C ILE A 336 -12.31 -9.54 15.22
N PRO A 337 -12.40 -10.57 14.35
CA PRO A 337 -12.05 -11.94 14.73
C PRO A 337 -10.57 -12.05 15.14
N PRO A 338 -10.23 -12.82 16.18
CA PRO A 338 -8.84 -13.00 16.58
C PRO A 338 -8.05 -13.75 15.50
N LEU A 339 -6.85 -13.26 15.17
CA LEU A 339 -5.90 -13.98 14.31
C LEU A 339 -5.17 -15.04 15.12
N LYS A 340 -5.01 -16.23 14.55
CA LYS A 340 -4.23 -17.33 15.13
C LYS A 340 -2.99 -17.54 14.29
N PHE A 341 -1.87 -16.99 14.74
CA PHE A 341 -0.56 -17.29 14.16
C PHE A 341 -0.08 -18.62 14.76
N SER A 342 0.26 -19.57 13.87
CA SER A 342 0.83 -20.88 14.22
C SER A 342 2.32 -20.79 14.53
#